data_AF-A0A4V1FG93-F1
#
_entry.id   AF-A0A4V1FG93-F1
#
_cell.length_a   1.000
_cell.length_b   1.000
_cell.length_c   1.000
_cell.angle_alpha   90.00
_cell.angle_beta   90.00
_cell.angle_gamma   90.00
#
_symmetry.space_group_name_H-M   'P 1'
#
loop_
_entity.id
_entity.type
_entity.pdbx_description
1 polymer ?
#
loop_
_entity_poly.entity_id
_entity_poly.type
_entity_poly.pdbx_seq_one_letter_code
_entity_poly.pdbx_strand_id
1 'polypeptide(L)'
;MFGIFPKGKPVSMEGELFQPSSIVISKFEEELYLPLSYWDIKDYKKSWINSLEEGLSNKRHSALVVSMYEPEKTNFIFTWILYFEGEKVYVQNTVIFLEEYHDFSPENINNFIETRTTHDEDGMKISEWCTDIKSVLVFLNSLSD
;
A
#
# COMPACT_ATOMS: atom_id res chain seq x y z
N MET A 1 5.59 -8.37 -12.96
CA MET A 1 4.83 -7.11 -12.96
C MET A 1 4.38 -6.84 -11.54
N PHE A 2 4.48 -5.60 -11.13
CA PHE A 2 4.01 -5.13 -9.84
C PHE A 2 3.23 -3.83 -10.06
N GLY A 3 2.22 -3.55 -9.24
CA GLY A 3 1.58 -2.23 -9.21
C GLY A 3 0.11 -2.27 -8.82
N ILE A 4 -0.48 -1.09 -8.65
CA ILE A 4 -1.90 -0.86 -8.40
C ILE A 4 -2.49 -0.09 -9.57
N PHE A 5 -3.54 -0.63 -10.19
CA PHE A 5 -4.08 -0.12 -11.45
C PHE A 5 -5.57 0.20 -11.32
N PRO A 6 -5.96 1.49 -11.44
CA PRO A 6 -7.36 1.89 -11.55
C PRO A 6 -8.08 1.23 -12.73
N LYS A 7 -9.31 0.78 -12.48
CA LYS A 7 -10.19 0.12 -13.44
C LYS A 7 -11.50 0.90 -13.58
N GLY A 8 -11.94 1.12 -14.81
CA GLY A 8 -13.25 1.70 -15.10
C GLY A 8 -13.47 3.09 -14.49
N LYS A 9 -14.74 3.44 -14.28
CA LYS A 9 -15.16 4.69 -13.63
C LYS A 9 -15.38 4.46 -12.13
N PRO A 10 -15.26 5.50 -11.29
CA PRO A 10 -15.66 5.41 -9.89
C PRO A 10 -17.09 4.90 -9.73
N VAL A 11 -17.30 4.08 -8.71
CA VAL A 11 -18.60 3.45 -8.39
C VAL A 11 -19.03 3.87 -7.00
N SER A 12 -20.33 4.04 -6.79
CA SER A 12 -20.87 4.30 -5.46
C SER A 12 -21.28 2.99 -4.80
N MET A 13 -20.78 2.77 -3.59
CA MET A 13 -21.09 1.62 -2.74
C MET A 13 -21.44 2.14 -1.35
N GLU A 14 -22.61 1.77 -0.82
CA GLU A 14 -23.07 2.18 0.51
C GLU A 14 -23.05 3.70 0.78
N GLY A 15 -23.19 4.52 -0.27
CA GLY A 15 -23.21 5.99 -0.16
C GLY A 15 -21.83 6.66 -0.22
N GLU A 16 -20.75 5.88 -0.33
CA GLU A 16 -19.39 6.37 -0.57
C GLU A 16 -18.97 6.10 -2.03
N LEU A 17 -18.05 6.91 -2.56
CA LEU A 17 -17.49 6.75 -3.90
C LEU A 17 -16.14 6.05 -3.81
N PHE A 18 -15.96 5.02 -4.62
CA PHE A 18 -14.73 4.24 -4.69
C PHE A 18 -14.19 4.21 -6.12
N GLN A 19 -12.86 4.15 -6.27
CA GLN A 19 -12.21 3.79 -7.53
C GLN A 19 -11.95 2.27 -7.53
N PRO A 20 -12.65 1.49 -8.36
CA PRO A 20 -12.27 0.10 -8.60
C PRO A 20 -10.84 0.06 -9.14
N SER A 21 -10.03 -0.84 -8.61
CA SER A 21 -8.63 -1.02 -8.99
C SER A 21 -8.20 -2.47 -8.79
N SER A 22 -6.98 -2.80 -9.17
CA SER A 22 -6.38 -4.07 -8.77
C SER A 22 -4.92 -3.93 -8.47
N ILE A 23 -4.48 -4.63 -7.44
CA ILE A 23 -3.06 -4.85 -7.17
C ILE A 23 -2.61 -6.11 -7.92
N VAL A 24 -1.48 -6.02 -8.61
CA VAL A 24 -0.84 -7.14 -9.30
C VAL A 24 0.52 -7.38 -8.66
N ILE A 25 0.78 -8.62 -8.25
CA ILE A 25 2.05 -9.06 -7.67
C ILE A 25 2.49 -10.34 -8.38
N SER A 26 3.33 -10.20 -9.40
CA SER A 26 3.75 -11.31 -10.27
C SER A 26 2.57 -12.04 -10.93
N LYS A 27 2.13 -13.18 -10.37
CA LYS A 27 1.00 -13.98 -10.87
C LYS A 27 -0.28 -13.81 -10.04
N PHE A 28 -0.17 -13.10 -8.92
CA PHE A 28 -1.29 -12.80 -8.05
C PHE A 28 -1.93 -11.48 -8.48
N GLU A 29 -3.26 -11.43 -8.43
CA GLU A 29 -4.06 -10.23 -8.64
C GLU A 29 -5.21 -10.23 -7.63
N GLU A 30 -5.48 -9.07 -7.05
CA GLU A 30 -6.61 -8.85 -6.14
C GLU A 30 -7.32 -7.54 -6.50
N GLU A 31 -8.65 -7.58 -6.49
CA GLU A 31 -9.47 -6.38 -6.67
C GLU A 31 -9.45 -5.49 -5.42
N LEU A 32 -9.36 -4.19 -5.64
CA LEU A 32 -9.35 -3.17 -4.60
C LEU A 32 -10.41 -2.12 -4.92
N TYR A 33 -10.95 -1.51 -3.88
CA TYR A 33 -11.88 -0.38 -3.97
C TYR A 33 -11.29 0.76 -3.16
N LEU A 34 -10.62 1.71 -3.82
CA LEU A 34 -9.98 2.82 -3.12
C LEU A 34 -11.04 3.87 -2.79
N PRO A 35 -11.29 4.17 -1.51
CA PRO A 35 -12.23 5.22 -1.12
C PRO A 35 -11.74 6.58 -1.61
N LEU A 36 -12.66 7.36 -2.16
CA LEU A 36 -12.42 8.68 -2.73
C LEU A 36 -13.01 9.82 -1.89
N SER A 37 -13.44 9.53 -0.66
CA SER A 37 -14.05 10.52 0.23
C SER A 37 -13.04 11.53 0.79
N TYR A 38 -11.77 11.15 0.92
CA TYR A 38 -10.70 12.01 1.42
C TYR A 38 -9.58 12.22 0.38
N TRP A 39 -9.07 11.13 -0.21
CA TRP A 39 -8.03 11.17 -1.24
C TRP A 39 -8.60 10.94 -2.63
N ASP A 40 -8.14 11.72 -3.60
CA ASP A 40 -8.30 11.34 -5.00
C ASP A 40 -7.17 10.38 -5.45
N ILE A 41 -7.24 9.88 -6.68
CA ILE A 41 -6.22 8.96 -7.20
C ILE A 41 -4.83 9.60 -7.33
N LYS A 42 -4.75 10.92 -7.50
CA LYS A 42 -3.46 11.61 -7.53
C LYS A 42 -2.84 11.63 -6.13
N ASP A 43 -3.64 11.81 -5.09
CA ASP A 43 -3.16 11.75 -3.70
C ASP A 43 -2.60 10.36 -3.36
N TYR A 44 -3.33 9.29 -3.72
CA TYR A 44 -2.83 7.91 -3.57
C TYR A 44 -1.51 7.71 -4.31
N LYS A 45 -1.44 8.10 -5.59
CA LYS A 45 -0.21 7.98 -6.39
C LYS A 45 0.95 8.76 -5.77
N LYS A 46 0.71 9.99 -5.31
CA LYS A 46 1.73 10.82 -4.65
C LYS A 46 2.26 10.14 -3.38
N SER A 47 1.37 9.60 -2.54
CA SER A 47 1.74 8.84 -1.35
C SER A 47 2.60 7.61 -1.71
N TRP A 48 2.19 6.86 -2.75
CA TRP A 48 2.95 5.70 -3.22
C TRP A 48 4.33 6.06 -3.75
N ILE A 49 4.44 7.14 -4.55
CA ILE A 49 5.74 7.62 -5.05
C ILE A 49 6.66 7.91 -3.87
N ASN A 50 6.22 8.76 -2.93
CA ASN A 50 7.01 9.15 -1.75
C ASN A 50 7.46 7.91 -0.95
N SER A 51 6.53 6.99 -0.69
CA SER A 51 6.80 5.78 0.07
C SER A 51 7.78 4.84 -0.64
N LEU A 52 7.63 4.64 -1.96
CA LEU A 52 8.50 3.81 -2.79
C LEU A 52 9.91 4.40 -2.89
N GLU A 53 10.03 5.70 -3.15
CA GLU A 53 11.33 6.38 -3.25
C GLU A 53 12.12 6.26 -1.94
N GLU A 54 11.46 6.50 -0.80
CA GLU A 54 12.10 6.36 0.50
C GLU A 54 12.56 4.92 0.76
N GLY A 55 11.66 3.94 0.58
CA GLY A 55 11.93 2.54 0.86
C GLY A 55 12.98 1.92 -0.06
N LEU A 56 13.02 2.32 -1.33
CA LEU A 56 14.06 1.91 -2.28
C LEU A 56 15.42 2.53 -1.93
N SER A 57 15.42 3.79 -1.52
CA SER A 57 16.64 4.52 -1.14
C SER A 57 17.30 3.91 0.11
N ASN A 58 16.50 3.65 1.15
CA ASN A 58 16.99 3.09 2.40
C ASN A 58 17.07 1.54 2.40
N LYS A 59 16.52 0.88 1.36
CA LYS A 59 16.44 -0.59 1.20
C LYS A 59 15.74 -1.29 2.37
N ARG A 60 14.73 -0.65 2.96
CA ARG A 60 13.93 -1.23 4.04
C ARG A 60 12.57 -1.65 3.51
N HIS A 61 11.60 -0.75 3.54
CA HIS A 61 10.22 -1.04 3.21
C HIS A 61 9.47 0.17 2.68
N SER A 62 8.36 -0.09 1.99
CA SER A 62 7.42 0.92 1.49
C SER A 62 5.99 0.47 1.78
N ALA A 63 5.15 1.36 2.30
CA ALA A 63 3.73 1.16 2.50
C ALA A 63 2.89 1.81 1.38
N LEU A 64 2.17 0.98 0.62
CA LEU A 64 1.18 1.45 -0.35
C LEU A 64 -0.19 1.46 0.30
N VAL A 65 -0.65 2.64 0.71
CA VAL A 65 -1.99 2.83 1.27
C VAL A 65 -3.05 2.61 0.20
N VAL A 66 -4.06 1.79 0.48
CA VAL A 66 -5.18 1.51 -0.45
C VAL A 66 -6.54 1.89 0.11
N SER A 67 -6.58 2.38 1.36
CA SER A 67 -7.73 3.08 1.92
C SER A 67 -7.25 4.25 2.78
N MET A 68 -7.72 5.46 2.49
CA MET A 68 -7.44 6.63 3.30
C MET A 68 -8.68 7.48 3.50
N TYR A 69 -8.79 8.02 4.71
CA TYR A 69 -9.88 8.82 5.23
C TYR A 69 -9.28 9.96 6.06
N GLU A 70 -10.12 10.83 6.62
CA GLU A 70 -9.65 11.89 7.52
C GLU A 70 -8.95 11.27 8.74
N PRO A 71 -7.63 11.50 8.95
CA PRO A 71 -6.84 10.75 9.94
C PRO A 71 -7.42 10.77 11.36
N GLU A 72 -7.96 11.91 11.79
CA GLU A 72 -8.55 12.09 13.13
C GLU A 72 -9.86 11.30 13.36
N LYS A 73 -10.46 10.79 12.28
CA LYS A 73 -11.76 10.06 12.31
C LYS A 73 -11.63 8.62 11.86
N THR A 74 -10.41 8.14 11.64
CA THR A 74 -10.13 6.86 11.02
C THR A 74 -9.51 5.92 12.02
N ASN A 75 -10.11 4.75 12.22
CA ASN A 75 -9.59 3.78 13.18
C ASN A 75 -8.47 2.92 12.58
N PHE A 76 -8.55 2.62 11.29
CA PHE A 76 -7.55 1.80 10.60
C PHE A 76 -7.53 2.08 9.10
N ILE A 77 -6.43 1.68 8.46
CA ILE A 77 -6.25 1.71 7.01
C ILE A 77 -5.68 0.40 6.49
N PHE A 78 -6.08 0.02 5.29
CA PHE A 78 -5.49 -1.09 4.53
C PHE A 78 -4.27 -0.61 3.76
N THR A 79 -3.20 -1.39 3.85
CA THR A 79 -1.93 -1.12 3.21
C THR A 79 -1.33 -2.38 2.60
N TRP A 80 -0.56 -2.21 1.54
CA TRP A 80 0.31 -3.24 0.99
C TRP A 80 1.76 -2.86 1.26
N ILE A 81 2.44 -3.63 2.10
CA ILE A 81 3.81 -3.37 2.53
C ILE A 81 4.78 -4.13 1.66
N LEU A 82 5.76 -3.43 1.10
CA LEU A 82 6.86 -4.00 0.34
C LEU A 82 8.10 -4.02 1.23
N TYR A 83 8.73 -5.18 1.37
CA TYR A 83 9.99 -5.37 2.08
C TYR A 83 11.10 -5.71 1.07
N PHE A 84 12.16 -4.90 1.04
CA PHE A 84 13.24 -5.03 0.07
C PHE A 84 14.37 -5.91 0.62
N GLU A 85 14.62 -7.06 -0.01
CA GLU A 85 15.68 -8.01 0.37
C GLU A 85 16.50 -8.40 -0.87
N GLY A 86 17.56 -7.63 -1.14
CA GLY A 86 18.40 -7.82 -2.32
C GLY A 86 17.63 -7.53 -3.62
N GLU A 87 17.50 -8.52 -4.50
CA GLU A 87 16.72 -8.39 -5.75
C GLU A 87 15.24 -8.77 -5.58
N LYS A 88 14.87 -9.31 -4.41
CA LYS A 88 13.49 -9.73 -4.11
C LYS A 88 12.77 -8.66 -3.31
N VAL A 89 11.48 -8.59 -3.54
CA VAL A 89 10.54 -7.78 -2.78
C VAL A 89 9.44 -8.69 -2.26
N TYR A 90 9.31 -8.77 -0.94
CA TYR A 90 8.22 -9.47 -0.28
C TYR A 90 7.08 -8.49 -0.04
N VAL A 91 5.87 -8.90 -0.31
CA VAL A 91 4.70 -8.04 -0.23
C VAL A 91 3.69 -8.66 0.72
N GLN A 92 3.22 -7.89 1.70
CA GLN A 92 2.21 -8.33 2.68
C GLN A 92 1.03 -7.36 2.66
N ASN A 93 -0.18 -7.89 2.88
CA ASN A 93 -1.37 -7.09 3.12
C ASN A 93 -1.48 -6.86 4.63
N THR A 94 -1.49 -5.60 5.05
CA THR A 94 -1.44 -5.21 6.46
C THR A 94 -2.48 -4.15 6.77
N VAL A 95 -3.21 -4.35 7.86
CA VAL A 95 -4.09 -3.34 8.45
C VAL A 95 -3.28 -2.56 9.49
N ILE A 96 -3.26 -1.24 9.37
CA ILE A 96 -2.62 -0.36 10.35
C ILE A 96 -3.73 0.25 11.21
N PHE A 97 -3.73 -0.02 12.51
CA PHE A 97 -4.65 0.57 13.47
C PHE A 97 -4.12 1.93 13.91
N LEU A 98 -4.80 3.01 13.52
CA LEU A 98 -4.34 4.38 13.76
C LEU A 98 -4.48 4.81 15.22
N GLU A 99 -5.37 4.16 15.98
CA GLU A 99 -5.55 4.40 17.43
C GLU A 99 -4.25 4.16 18.23
N GLU A 100 -3.35 3.33 17.70
CA GLU A 100 -2.03 3.06 18.30
C GLU A 100 -1.01 4.20 18.06
N TYR A 101 -1.34 5.16 17.20
CA TYR A 101 -0.43 6.21 16.74
C TYR A 101 -1.06 7.61 16.87
N HIS A 102 -0.73 8.33 17.95
CA HIS A 102 -1.28 9.66 18.20
C HIS A 102 -0.82 10.74 17.19
N ASP A 103 0.32 10.53 16.53
CA ASP A 103 0.92 11.46 15.57
C ASP A 103 0.91 10.88 14.14
N PHE A 104 -0.08 10.03 13.83
CA PHE A 104 -0.20 9.45 12.50
C PHE A 104 -0.29 10.52 11.41
N SER A 105 0.54 10.39 10.38
CA SER A 105 0.40 11.14 9.15
C SER A 105 0.61 10.23 7.94
N PRO A 106 -0.16 10.39 6.88
CA PRO A 106 0.04 9.59 5.68
C PRO A 106 1.34 9.94 4.94
N GLU A 107 1.90 11.14 5.16
CA GLU A 107 3.15 11.58 4.53
C GLU A 107 4.38 10.86 5.11
N ASN A 108 4.29 10.31 6.32
CA ASN A 108 5.36 9.56 6.98
C ASN A 108 4.97 8.10 7.28
N ILE A 109 4.08 7.52 6.45
CA ILE A 109 3.51 6.17 6.60
C ILE A 109 4.55 5.08 6.88
N ASN A 110 5.73 5.16 6.25
CA ASN A 110 6.80 4.18 6.40
C ASN A 110 7.36 4.09 7.83
N ASN A 111 7.22 5.14 8.64
CA ASN A 111 7.67 5.15 10.03
C ASN A 111 6.81 4.28 10.96
N PHE A 112 5.59 3.97 10.54
CA PHE A 112 4.63 3.15 11.29
C PHE A 112 4.68 1.68 10.89
N ILE A 113 5.64 1.29 10.04
CA ILE A 113 5.79 -0.09 9.57
C ILE A 113 6.95 -0.76 10.29
N GLU A 114 6.64 -1.90 10.89
CA GLU A 114 7.62 -2.75 11.54
C GLU A 114 8.42 -3.60 10.53
N THR A 115 9.53 -4.15 11.02
CA THR A 115 10.36 -5.07 10.23
C THR A 115 9.58 -6.33 9.85
N ARG A 116 9.84 -6.86 8.65
CA ARG A 116 9.20 -8.08 8.14
C ARG A 116 9.26 -9.24 9.13
N THR A 117 8.09 -9.77 9.45
CA THR A 117 7.91 -11.09 10.07
C THR A 117 7.15 -12.00 9.10
N THR A 118 7.23 -13.32 9.30
CA THR A 118 6.53 -14.30 8.43
C THR A 118 5.44 -15.05 9.17
N HIS A 119 5.39 -14.89 10.49
CA HIS A 119 4.42 -15.47 11.39
C HIS A 119 4.04 -14.41 12.42
N ASP A 120 2.77 -14.40 12.83
CA ASP A 120 2.27 -13.53 13.90
C ASP A 120 2.61 -14.08 15.30
N GLU A 121 2.11 -13.40 16.34
CA GLU A 121 2.35 -13.75 17.75
C GLU A 121 1.81 -15.13 18.14
N ASP A 122 0.78 -15.61 17.43
CA ASP A 122 0.18 -16.94 17.61
C ASP A 122 0.91 -18.02 16.78
N GLY A 123 1.94 -17.63 16.03
CA GLY A 123 2.70 -18.53 15.14
C GLY A 123 1.97 -18.87 13.84
N MET A 124 0.92 -18.12 13.48
CA MET A 124 0.19 -18.30 12.23
C MET A 124 0.93 -17.60 11.10
N LYS A 125 1.00 -18.25 9.94
CA LYS A 125 1.72 -17.71 8.78
C LYS A 125 1.02 -16.47 8.23
N ILE A 126 1.78 -15.40 8.05
CA ILE A 126 1.31 -14.16 7.41
C ILE A 126 1.18 -14.37 5.90
N SER A 127 0.10 -13.84 5.32
CA SER A 127 -0.09 -13.84 3.87
C SER A 127 0.96 -12.97 3.19
N GLU A 128 1.74 -13.59 2.31
CA GLU A 128 2.88 -12.94 1.68
C GLU A 128 3.05 -13.40 0.23
N TRP A 129 3.38 -12.44 -0.63
CA TRP A 129 3.71 -12.64 -2.03
C TRP A 129 5.11 -12.13 -2.33
N CYS A 130 5.64 -12.48 -3.50
CA CYS A 130 6.97 -12.05 -3.91
C CYS A 130 6.97 -11.55 -5.35
N THR A 131 7.70 -10.47 -5.57
CA THR A 131 8.06 -9.92 -6.88
C THR A 131 9.55 -9.55 -6.89
N ASP A 132 10.07 -9.20 -8.05
CA ASP A 132 11.42 -8.67 -8.21
C ASP A 132 11.46 -7.14 -8.11
N ILE A 133 12.61 -6.59 -7.72
CA ILE A 133 12.82 -5.15 -7.58
C ILE A 133 12.65 -4.38 -8.90
N LYS A 134 12.94 -5.01 -10.05
CA LYS A 134 12.80 -4.34 -11.36
C LYS A 134 11.34 -4.09 -11.68
N SER A 135 10.45 -5.04 -11.36
CA SER A 135 9.00 -4.85 -11.45
C SER A 135 8.51 -3.67 -10.61
N VAL A 136 9.06 -3.45 -9.41
CA VAL A 136 8.71 -2.32 -8.54
C VAL A 136 9.21 -1.00 -9.13
N LEU A 137 10.43 -0.96 -9.65
CA LEU A 137 10.98 0.22 -10.32
C LEU A 137 10.19 0.62 -11.57
N VAL A 138 9.74 -0.35 -12.36
CA VAL A 138 8.86 -0.10 -13.51
C VAL A 138 7.55 0.54 -13.06
N PHE A 139 6.95 0.05 -11.97
CA PHE A 139 5.75 0.65 -11.41
C PHE A 139 5.99 2.08 -10.94
N LEU A 140 7.04 2.33 -10.15
CA LEU A 140 7.38 3.67 -9.67
C LEU A 140 7.51 4.66 -10.83
N ASN A 141 8.25 4.29 -11.89
CA ASN A 141 8.41 5.16 -13.06
C ASN A 141 7.07 5.45 -13.75
N SER A 142 6.15 4.48 -13.80
CA SER A 142 4.82 4.67 -14.40
C SER A 142 3.87 5.54 -13.57
N LEU A 143 4.18 5.84 -12.30
CA LEU A 143 3.37 6.71 -11.45
C LEU A 143 3.62 8.20 -11.73
N SER A 144 4.79 8.53 -12.27
CA SER A 144 5.25 9.89 -12.56
C SER A 144 4.85 10.39 -13.96
N ASP A 145 4.28 9.52 -14.79
CA ASP A 145 3.70 9.83 -16.11
C ASP A 145 2.20 10.18 -16.01
#